data_AF-A0A959AZ32-F1
#
_entry.id   AF-A0A959AZ32-F1
#
_cell.length_a   1.000
_cell.length_b   1.000
_cell.length_c   1.000
_cell.angle_alpha   90.00
_cell.angle_beta   90.00
_cell.angle_gamma   90.00
#
_symmetry.space_group_name_H-M   'P 1'
#
loop_
_entity.id
_entity.type
_entity.pdbx_description
1 polymer ?
#
loop_
_entity_poly.entity_id
_entity_poly.type
_entity_poly.pdbx_seq_one_letter_code
_entity_poly.pdbx_strand_id
1 'polypeptide(L)'
;RHALEELFTDKEIVLQFLHQFHSLQEFEVQRYVKVGKAYLHFIRHPEIYSFLCLLNKFPRSGAFDRFREQDLKELFAQLRVQYLEEEEPEARKAVEAEARIVDSQGFEEKLEDINRQLTEGGRIFLISTYQTMGAGQNIQYDAPEGVELVAINGLGYGGRKKDYDALFLEKPTYLLQYFPDGEDISDEQLLDYLFEVEYLAEGGAISRKEKRERIRYAFRRRFNPHLRAPGNKELYERKAVAEHFCRLLIQAAGRLSRTRLKAPVTHLLFDDAIRDYLQFFQASGYLLVPEFEALLQYCQKPAPAPALPSYAEEVMNQNLHRSLAFSALLHQLTRGIPNWRPETIRFWEVLREFVLKNPTIDRERLQRSGMQKFYITHPEGNPASRYYYRSEDDFRSKLLISFDENMGKEASDAAALLPELLQIPLIADLFREKGYAASFEPREFILSPPLFQNIYLGALGETIGEKILRFYGMDCRPLEQGEYELFDARVSERLYVDFKFWGAHTRVAAQEQKEKIRRKMAQANVQRVLIVNIVSPGGRFEPIPGDDGIVEVPGLVDARRGIILQPAIQFIHHYISEYA
;
A
#
# COMPACT_ATOMS: atom_id res chain seq x y z
N ARG A 1 13.65 -35.39 19.98
CA ARG A 1 13.29 -36.78 20.35
C ARG A 1 11.84 -37.08 19.99
N HIS A 2 10.86 -36.49 20.67
CA HIS A 2 9.42 -36.68 20.34
C HIS A 2 9.11 -36.58 18.84
N ALA A 3 9.59 -35.53 18.17
CA ALA A 3 9.37 -35.34 16.73
C ALA A 3 9.95 -36.47 15.84
N LEU A 4 11.02 -37.14 16.26
CA LEU A 4 11.58 -38.31 15.55
C LEU A 4 10.84 -39.60 15.90
N GLU A 5 10.36 -39.71 17.14
CA GLU A 5 9.49 -40.82 17.60
C GLU A 5 8.12 -40.80 16.89
N GLU A 6 7.73 -39.68 16.29
CA GLU A 6 6.56 -39.60 15.38
C GLU A 6 6.83 -40.20 13.99
N LEU A 7 8.10 -40.32 13.58
CA LEU A 7 8.50 -40.92 12.31
C LEU A 7 8.88 -42.39 12.47
N PHE A 8 9.63 -42.71 13.53
CA PHE A 8 10.24 -44.01 13.74
C PHE A 8 9.74 -44.65 15.03
N THR A 9 9.34 -45.91 14.94
CA THR A 9 9.00 -46.73 16.10
C THR A 9 10.22 -47.43 16.67
N ASP A 10 11.26 -47.63 15.86
CA ASP A 10 12.53 -48.21 16.30
C ASP A 10 13.35 -47.19 17.09
N LYS A 11 13.67 -47.54 18.34
CA LYS A 11 14.43 -46.69 19.25
C LYS A 11 15.89 -46.52 18.81
N GLU A 12 16.50 -47.50 18.15
CA GLU A 12 17.88 -47.41 17.68
C GLU A 12 17.98 -46.39 16.54
N ILE A 13 17.05 -46.40 15.60
CA ILE A 13 16.95 -45.41 14.51
C ILE A 13 16.74 -44.01 15.08
N VAL A 14 15.85 -43.86 16.08
CA VAL A 14 15.65 -42.57 16.77
C VAL A 14 16.95 -42.08 17.42
N LEU A 15 17.68 -42.95 18.12
CA LEU A 15 18.96 -42.60 18.76
C LEU A 15 20.03 -42.23 17.73
N GLN A 16 20.09 -42.93 16.60
CA GLN A 16 20.98 -42.61 15.49
C GLN A 16 20.73 -41.19 14.96
N PHE A 17 19.49 -40.84 14.64
CA PHE A 17 19.17 -39.49 14.16
C PHE A 17 19.32 -38.42 15.25
N LEU A 18 19.08 -38.73 16.51
CA LEU A 18 19.39 -37.81 17.62
C LEU A 18 20.88 -37.50 17.71
N HIS A 19 21.74 -38.52 17.53
CA HIS A 19 23.17 -38.33 17.46
C HIS A 19 23.58 -37.57 16.20
N GLN A 20 23.02 -37.90 15.03
CA GLN A 20 23.31 -37.21 13.77
C GLN A 20 22.91 -35.73 13.80
N PHE A 21 21.80 -35.40 14.45
CA PHE A 21 21.25 -34.04 14.53
C PHE A 21 21.64 -33.29 15.81
N HIS A 22 22.59 -33.78 16.59
CA HIS A 22 22.96 -33.18 17.89
C HIS A 22 23.42 -31.71 17.81
N SER A 23 23.96 -31.29 16.67
CA SER A 23 24.47 -29.92 16.44
C SER A 23 23.43 -28.98 15.83
N LEU A 24 22.25 -29.50 15.47
CA LEU A 24 21.17 -28.74 14.84
C LEU A 24 20.29 -28.05 15.88
N GLN A 25 19.78 -26.86 15.54
CA GLN A 25 18.74 -26.22 16.33
C GLN A 25 17.39 -26.90 16.14
N GLU A 26 16.48 -26.70 17.10
CA GLU A 26 15.17 -27.36 17.08
C GLU A 26 14.40 -27.14 15.77
N PHE A 27 14.36 -25.91 15.26
CA PHE A 27 13.65 -25.60 14.02
C PHE A 27 14.28 -26.30 12.79
N GLU A 28 15.58 -26.59 12.84
CA GLU A 28 16.29 -27.31 11.77
C GLU A 28 15.92 -28.79 11.78
N VAL A 29 15.87 -29.40 12.97
CA VAL A 29 15.38 -30.79 13.15
C VAL A 29 13.92 -30.90 12.72
N GLN A 30 13.06 -29.94 13.13
CA GLN A 30 11.66 -29.92 12.74
C GLN A 30 11.48 -29.89 11.20
N ARG A 31 12.38 -29.22 10.46
CA ARG A 31 12.33 -29.23 9.00
C ARG A 31 12.56 -30.63 8.43
N TYR A 32 13.57 -31.37 8.90
CA TYR A 32 13.79 -32.77 8.49
C TYR A 32 12.57 -33.63 8.80
N VAL A 33 12.00 -33.48 9.99
CA VAL A 33 10.81 -34.25 10.40
C VAL A 33 9.61 -33.96 9.51
N LYS A 34 9.34 -32.69 9.19
CA LYS A 34 8.23 -32.29 8.31
C LYS A 34 8.37 -32.89 6.91
N VAL A 35 9.57 -32.82 6.33
CA VAL A 35 9.86 -33.41 5.01
C VAL A 35 9.77 -34.95 5.08
N GLY A 36 10.28 -35.56 6.15
CA GLY A 36 10.15 -36.99 6.41
C GLY A 36 8.70 -37.45 6.48
N LYS A 37 7.82 -36.68 7.12
CA LYS A 37 6.38 -36.99 7.17
C LYS A 37 5.72 -36.89 5.79
N ALA A 38 6.10 -35.90 4.99
CA ALA A 38 5.62 -35.79 3.61
C ALA A 38 6.08 -36.98 2.75
N TYR A 39 7.34 -37.40 2.89
CA TYR A 39 7.84 -38.59 2.20
C TYR A 39 7.19 -39.89 2.70
N LEU A 40 6.97 -40.01 4.01
CA LEU A 40 6.24 -41.14 4.59
C LEU A 40 4.81 -41.23 4.03
N HIS A 41 4.14 -40.09 3.86
CA HIS A 41 2.83 -40.04 3.20
C HIS A 41 2.92 -40.53 1.75
N PHE A 42 3.91 -40.06 0.99
CA PHE A 42 4.15 -40.51 -0.39
C PHE A 42 4.34 -42.03 -0.49
N ILE A 43 5.21 -42.65 0.32
CA ILE A 43 5.47 -44.09 0.20
C ILE A 43 4.29 -44.96 0.65
N ARG A 44 3.45 -44.47 1.57
CA ARG A 44 2.25 -45.19 2.06
C ARG A 44 1.06 -45.13 1.11
N HIS A 45 1.08 -44.22 0.13
CA HIS A 45 -0.01 -44.00 -0.82
C HIS A 45 0.51 -44.31 -2.23
N PRO A 46 0.48 -45.59 -2.67
CA PRO A 46 1.03 -46.02 -3.95
C PRO A 46 0.34 -45.38 -5.16
N GLU A 47 -0.88 -44.85 -4.98
CA GLU A 47 -1.61 -44.07 -5.99
C GLU A 47 -1.01 -42.70 -6.27
N ILE A 48 -0.12 -42.20 -5.41
CA ILE A 48 0.60 -40.95 -5.62
C ILE A 48 1.83 -41.24 -6.50
N TYR A 49 1.77 -40.81 -7.76
CA TYR A 49 2.88 -40.89 -8.70
C TYR A 49 3.76 -39.65 -8.64
N SER A 50 3.15 -38.49 -8.41
CA SER A 50 3.84 -37.20 -8.45
C SER A 50 3.55 -36.39 -7.18
N PHE A 51 4.59 -36.19 -6.36
CA PHE A 51 4.49 -35.43 -5.12
C PHE A 51 5.42 -34.22 -5.19
N LEU A 52 4.90 -33.01 -5.00
CA LEU A 52 5.67 -31.78 -4.92
C LEU A 52 5.84 -31.34 -3.46
N CYS A 53 7.08 -31.19 -3.00
CA CYS A 53 7.44 -30.72 -1.67
C CYS A 53 8.09 -29.33 -1.77
N LEU A 54 7.35 -28.28 -1.37
CA LEU A 54 7.82 -26.89 -1.45
C LEU A 54 8.35 -26.39 -0.12
N LEU A 55 9.62 -25.97 -0.14
CA LEU A 55 10.38 -25.51 1.01
C LEU A 55 10.83 -24.04 0.85
N ASN A 56 11.27 -23.44 1.96
CA ASN A 56 11.90 -22.12 1.94
C ASN A 56 13.37 -22.16 1.51
N LYS A 57 14.05 -23.28 1.72
CA LYS A 57 15.47 -23.46 1.36
C LYS A 57 15.73 -24.87 0.86
N PHE A 58 16.70 -24.99 -0.04
CA PHE A 58 17.16 -26.29 -0.54
C PHE A 58 17.92 -27.08 0.52
N PRO A 59 17.76 -28.42 0.55
CA PRO A 59 18.79 -29.27 1.12
C PRO A 59 20.05 -29.16 0.25
N ARG A 60 21.21 -29.05 0.88
CA ARG A 60 22.50 -28.86 0.21
C ARG A 60 23.42 -30.07 0.40
N SER A 61 24.42 -30.20 -0.45
CA SER A 61 25.36 -31.33 -0.40
C SER A 61 26.64 -31.01 0.40
N GLY A 62 26.79 -29.79 0.92
CA GLY A 62 27.98 -29.39 1.67
C GLY A 62 28.04 -30.06 3.05
N ALA A 63 29.22 -30.52 3.44
CA ALA A 63 29.43 -31.25 4.69
C ALA A 63 29.03 -30.44 5.95
N PHE A 64 29.16 -29.11 5.88
CA PHE A 64 28.86 -28.17 6.96
C PHE A 64 27.46 -27.53 6.85
N ASP A 65 26.67 -27.87 5.83
CA ASP A 65 25.31 -27.38 5.72
C ASP A 65 24.45 -27.98 6.84
N ARG A 66 23.55 -27.18 7.41
CA ARG A 66 22.66 -27.62 8.50
C ARG A 66 21.40 -28.34 8.00
N PHE A 67 21.15 -28.29 6.69
CA PHE A 67 20.06 -29.01 6.02
C PHE A 67 20.63 -29.73 4.81
N ARG A 68 21.02 -31.00 4.99
CA ARG A 68 21.81 -31.79 4.05
C ARG A 68 20.93 -32.76 3.28
N GLU A 69 21.19 -32.88 1.99
CA GLU A 69 20.52 -33.85 1.12
C GLU A 69 20.79 -35.29 1.57
N GLN A 70 22.04 -35.61 1.92
CA GLN A 70 22.41 -36.96 2.33
C GLN A 70 21.68 -37.41 3.60
N ASP A 71 21.51 -36.50 4.56
CA ASP A 71 20.76 -36.77 5.80
C ASP A 71 19.28 -37.02 5.50
N LEU A 72 18.68 -36.29 4.55
CA LEU A 72 17.32 -36.53 4.10
C LEU A 72 17.17 -37.87 3.39
N LYS A 73 18.08 -38.20 2.47
CA LYS A 73 18.05 -39.48 1.74
C LYS A 73 18.21 -40.67 2.68
N GLU A 74 19.08 -40.57 3.69
CA GLU A 74 19.20 -41.59 4.73
C GLU A 74 17.91 -41.69 5.57
N LEU A 75 17.33 -40.56 5.97
CA LEU A 75 16.03 -40.53 6.65
C LEU A 75 14.94 -41.21 5.83
N PHE A 76 14.89 -40.96 4.52
CA PHE A 76 13.95 -41.61 3.61
C PHE A 76 14.20 -43.11 3.48
N ALA A 77 15.45 -43.55 3.39
CA ALA A 77 15.79 -44.96 3.31
C ALA A 77 15.33 -45.70 4.57
N GLN A 78 15.59 -45.15 5.75
CA GLN A 78 15.12 -45.72 7.02
C GLN A 78 13.59 -45.79 7.12
N LEU A 79 12.87 -44.80 6.56
CA LEU A 79 11.41 -44.86 6.50
C LEU A 79 10.91 -46.00 5.62
N ARG A 80 11.58 -46.27 4.49
CA ARG A 80 11.23 -47.40 3.61
C ARG A 80 11.54 -48.74 4.27
N VAL A 81 12.71 -48.89 4.89
CA VAL A 81 13.06 -50.10 5.66
C VAL A 81 12.00 -50.38 6.73
N GLN A 82 11.60 -49.36 7.51
CA GLN A 82 10.66 -49.56 8.61
C GLN A 82 9.21 -49.82 8.15
N TYR A 83 8.74 -49.16 7.08
CA TYR A 83 7.31 -49.18 6.71
C TYR A 83 6.98 -49.94 5.43
N LEU A 84 7.96 -50.22 4.57
CA LEU A 84 7.82 -51.06 3.38
C LEU A 84 8.55 -52.39 3.53
N GLU A 85 9.30 -52.60 4.62
CA GLU A 85 10.07 -53.82 4.91
C GLU A 85 11.13 -54.14 3.83
N GLU A 86 11.63 -53.09 3.15
CA GLU A 86 12.69 -53.21 2.15
C GLU A 86 14.06 -53.44 2.82
N GLU A 87 14.96 -54.15 2.13
CA GLU A 87 16.35 -54.21 2.55
C GLU A 87 17.04 -52.84 2.35
N GLU A 88 17.97 -52.47 3.23
CA GLU A 88 18.64 -51.16 3.21
C GLU A 88 19.26 -50.79 1.83
N PRO A 89 19.92 -51.71 1.08
CA PRO A 89 20.44 -51.39 -0.26
C PRO A 89 19.33 -51.09 -1.28
N GLU A 90 18.20 -51.80 -1.19
CA GLU A 90 17.05 -51.61 -2.08
C GLU A 90 16.35 -50.28 -1.77
N ALA A 91 16.13 -50.00 -0.48
CA ALA A 91 15.58 -48.74 -0.01
C ALA A 91 16.41 -47.54 -0.49
N ARG A 92 17.74 -47.59 -0.35
CA ARG A 92 18.62 -46.52 -0.83
C ARG A 92 18.54 -46.33 -2.34
N LYS A 93 18.50 -47.41 -3.11
CA LYS A 93 18.36 -47.34 -4.57
C LYS A 93 17.01 -46.74 -4.99
N ALA A 94 15.93 -47.11 -4.31
CA ALA A 94 14.60 -46.56 -4.56
C ALA A 94 14.53 -45.06 -4.20
N VAL A 95 15.08 -44.65 -3.06
CA VAL A 95 15.20 -43.23 -2.69
C VAL A 95 15.97 -42.45 -3.75
N GLU A 96 17.10 -42.96 -4.22
CA GLU A 96 17.90 -42.32 -5.28
C GLU A 96 17.18 -42.31 -6.63
N ALA A 97 16.15 -43.13 -6.85
CA ALA A 97 15.35 -43.13 -8.07
C ALA A 97 14.11 -42.22 -7.98
N GLU A 98 13.50 -42.10 -6.80
CA GLU A 98 12.21 -41.42 -6.62
C GLU A 98 12.35 -40.01 -6.02
N ALA A 99 13.30 -39.79 -5.10
CA ALA A 99 13.50 -38.49 -4.47
C ALA A 99 14.40 -37.60 -5.35
N ARG A 100 13.82 -36.54 -5.90
CA ARG A 100 14.51 -35.59 -6.79
C ARG A 100 14.52 -34.21 -6.19
N ILE A 101 15.67 -33.53 -6.23
CA ILE A 101 15.78 -32.13 -5.82
C ILE A 101 16.02 -31.29 -7.08
N VAL A 102 15.15 -30.32 -7.32
CA VAL A 102 15.25 -29.43 -8.47
C VAL A 102 15.41 -28.00 -8.00
N ASP A 103 16.59 -27.44 -8.27
CA ASP A 103 16.95 -26.04 -8.11
C ASP A 103 16.87 -25.29 -9.45
N SER A 104 17.24 -24.01 -9.47
CA SER A 104 17.22 -23.21 -10.70
C SER A 104 18.31 -23.59 -11.71
N GLN A 105 19.29 -24.41 -11.34
CA GLN A 105 20.39 -24.81 -12.21
C GLN A 105 20.03 -26.07 -13.01
N GLY A 106 20.02 -25.96 -14.33
CA GLY A 106 19.63 -27.08 -15.21
C GLY A 106 18.17 -27.51 -15.02
N PHE A 107 17.31 -26.56 -14.64
CA PHE A 107 15.90 -26.84 -14.28
C PHE A 107 15.15 -27.58 -15.39
N GLU A 108 15.27 -27.12 -16.63
CA GLU A 108 14.54 -27.71 -17.78
C GLU A 108 14.95 -29.16 -18.02
N GLU A 109 16.26 -29.46 -18.07
CA GLU A 109 16.78 -30.81 -18.28
C GLU A 109 16.34 -31.78 -17.16
N LYS A 110 16.45 -31.35 -15.90
CA LYS A 110 16.00 -32.15 -14.75
C LYS A 110 14.48 -32.42 -14.81
N LEU A 111 13.69 -31.42 -15.21
CA LEU A 111 12.25 -31.55 -15.30
C LEU A 111 11.82 -32.44 -16.49
N GLU A 112 12.54 -32.40 -17.60
CA GLU A 112 12.33 -33.32 -18.74
C GLU A 112 12.57 -34.78 -18.33
N ASP A 113 13.65 -35.07 -17.60
CA ASP A 113 13.93 -36.40 -17.04
C ASP A 113 12.82 -36.86 -16.08
N ILE A 114 12.42 -35.99 -15.15
CA ILE A 114 11.32 -36.26 -14.21
C ILE A 114 10.01 -36.55 -14.96
N ASN A 115 9.66 -35.72 -15.95
CA ASN A 115 8.44 -35.88 -16.72
C ASN A 115 8.46 -37.18 -17.55
N ARG A 116 9.62 -37.57 -18.10
CA ARG A 116 9.78 -38.85 -18.77
C ARG A 116 9.54 -40.01 -17.80
N GLN A 117 10.21 -40.02 -16.65
CA GLN A 117 10.06 -41.08 -15.63
C GLN A 117 8.61 -41.17 -15.14
N LEU A 118 7.95 -40.03 -14.92
CA LEU A 118 6.54 -39.98 -14.56
C LEU A 118 5.64 -40.52 -15.68
N THR A 119 5.90 -40.17 -16.94
CA THR A 119 5.10 -40.64 -18.10
C THR A 119 5.23 -42.16 -18.28
N GLU A 120 6.40 -42.73 -18.00
CA GLU A 120 6.68 -44.16 -18.03
C GLU A 120 6.06 -44.94 -16.83
N GLY A 121 5.38 -44.25 -15.91
CA GLY A 121 4.73 -44.85 -14.74
C GLY A 121 5.62 -44.93 -13.50
N GLY A 122 6.82 -44.32 -13.53
CA GLY A 122 7.64 -44.11 -12.35
C GLY A 122 7.01 -43.13 -11.37
N ARG A 123 7.45 -43.18 -10.12
CA ARG A 123 6.98 -42.30 -9.04
C ARG A 123 8.08 -41.32 -8.65
N ILE A 124 7.71 -40.07 -8.40
CA ILE A 124 8.64 -39.00 -8.06
C ILE A 124 8.14 -38.22 -6.83
N PHE A 125 9.04 -38.10 -5.85
CA PHE A 125 8.96 -37.14 -4.76
C PHE A 125 9.90 -35.97 -5.07
N LEU A 126 9.34 -34.89 -5.61
CA LEU A 126 10.06 -33.71 -6.06
C LEU A 126 10.18 -32.69 -4.91
N ILE A 127 11.40 -32.41 -4.47
CA ILE A 127 11.71 -31.34 -3.52
C ILE A 127 12.17 -30.11 -4.29
N SER A 128 11.52 -28.98 -4.04
CA SER A 128 11.95 -27.69 -4.58
C SER A 128 11.63 -26.55 -3.61
N THR A 129 11.96 -25.32 -4.00
CA THR A 129 11.63 -24.13 -3.21
C THR A 129 10.54 -23.29 -3.86
N TYR A 130 9.86 -22.48 -3.05
CA TYR A 130 8.90 -21.50 -3.55
C TYR A 130 9.50 -20.56 -4.61
N GLN A 131 10.78 -20.19 -4.47
CA GLN A 131 11.47 -19.30 -5.42
C GLN A 131 11.73 -19.98 -6.77
N THR A 132 12.27 -21.20 -6.75
CA THR A 132 12.57 -21.96 -7.98
C THR A 132 11.29 -22.35 -8.74
N MET A 133 10.24 -22.70 -8.01
CA MET A 133 8.93 -23.05 -8.57
C MET A 133 8.04 -21.82 -8.81
N GLY A 134 8.65 -20.65 -9.01
CA GLY A 134 8.01 -19.35 -9.21
C GLY A 134 7.11 -19.27 -10.45
N ALA A 135 6.57 -18.08 -10.72
CA ALA A 135 5.69 -17.84 -11.87
C ALA A 135 6.36 -18.27 -13.19
N GLY A 136 5.66 -19.08 -14.01
CA GLY A 136 6.12 -19.49 -15.35
C GLY A 136 6.49 -20.96 -15.53
N GLN A 137 6.86 -21.70 -14.47
CA GLN A 137 7.26 -23.10 -14.64
C GLN A 137 6.06 -24.05 -14.88
N ASN A 138 6.17 -24.90 -15.91
CA ASN A 138 5.16 -25.90 -16.28
C ASN A 138 5.61 -27.29 -15.85
N ILE A 139 5.03 -27.79 -14.76
CA ILE A 139 5.36 -29.09 -14.18
C ILE A 139 4.37 -30.19 -14.57
N GLN A 140 3.47 -29.93 -15.51
CA GLN A 140 2.50 -30.93 -15.94
C GLN A 140 3.14 -31.93 -16.89
N TYR A 141 2.76 -33.19 -16.74
CA TYR A 141 3.34 -34.32 -17.46
C TYR A 141 2.24 -35.17 -18.08
N ASP A 142 2.57 -35.95 -19.11
CA ASP A 142 1.61 -36.85 -19.74
C ASP A 142 1.27 -38.01 -18.80
N ALA A 143 -0.03 -38.26 -18.61
CA ALA A 143 -0.46 -39.28 -17.66
C ALA A 143 -0.05 -40.69 -18.13
N PRO A 144 0.52 -41.53 -17.24
CA PRO A 144 0.91 -42.90 -17.58
C PRO A 144 -0.29 -43.71 -18.09
N GLU A 145 -0.01 -44.72 -18.90
CA GLU A 145 -1.05 -45.65 -19.35
C GLU A 145 -1.63 -46.44 -18.17
N GLY A 146 -2.94 -46.64 -18.16
CA GLY A 146 -3.63 -47.41 -17.13
C GLY A 146 -3.92 -46.68 -15.81
N VAL A 147 -3.49 -45.42 -15.65
CA VAL A 147 -3.84 -44.60 -14.48
C VAL A 147 -5.26 -44.05 -14.60
N GLU A 148 -6.04 -44.18 -13.54
CA GLU A 148 -7.38 -43.58 -13.45
C GLU A 148 -7.27 -42.06 -13.37
N LEU A 149 -8.04 -41.36 -14.22
CA LEU A 149 -8.04 -39.90 -14.29
C LEU A 149 -9.47 -39.36 -14.32
N VAL A 150 -9.66 -38.22 -13.68
CA VAL A 150 -10.90 -37.47 -13.67
C VAL A 150 -10.74 -36.21 -14.51
N ALA A 151 -11.64 -36.00 -15.47
CA ALA A 151 -11.74 -34.76 -16.22
C ALA A 151 -12.60 -33.75 -15.45
N ILE A 152 -11.99 -32.67 -14.98
CA ILE A 152 -12.68 -31.67 -14.12
C ILE A 152 -13.48 -30.62 -14.91
N ASN A 153 -13.32 -30.57 -16.23
CA ASN A 153 -14.05 -29.66 -17.11
C ASN A 153 -14.16 -30.22 -18.55
N GLY A 154 -15.01 -29.60 -19.37
CA GLY A 154 -15.22 -29.98 -20.77
C GLY A 154 -14.25 -29.37 -21.76
N LEU A 155 -13.19 -28.68 -21.31
CA LEU A 155 -12.33 -27.87 -22.18
C LEU A 155 -11.30 -28.77 -22.88
N GLY A 156 -11.06 -28.55 -24.17
CA GLY A 156 -10.22 -29.42 -25.02
C GLY A 156 -8.73 -29.08 -25.01
N TYR A 157 -8.23 -28.26 -24.08
CA TYR A 157 -6.83 -27.86 -24.00
C TYR A 157 -6.01 -28.80 -23.09
N GLY A 158 -4.70 -28.89 -23.33
CA GLY A 158 -3.76 -29.60 -22.44
C GLY A 158 -3.48 -31.07 -22.79
N GLY A 159 -4.10 -31.63 -23.83
CA GLY A 159 -3.80 -33.00 -24.29
C GLY A 159 -4.05 -34.05 -23.19
N ARG A 160 -3.11 -34.99 -23.03
CA ARG A 160 -3.11 -36.01 -21.97
C ARG A 160 -2.36 -35.57 -20.70
N LYS A 161 -1.99 -34.30 -20.60
CA LYS A 161 -1.26 -33.80 -19.43
C LYS A 161 -2.14 -33.79 -18.19
N LYS A 162 -1.56 -34.21 -17.07
CA LYS A 162 -2.14 -34.12 -15.74
C LYS A 162 -1.29 -33.25 -14.81
N ASP A 163 -1.95 -32.71 -13.79
CA ASP A 163 -1.29 -32.03 -12.67
C ASP A 163 -0.67 -33.05 -11.69
N TYR A 164 0.17 -32.55 -10.78
CA TYR A 164 0.75 -33.37 -9.71
C TYR A 164 -0.33 -33.89 -8.75
N ASP A 165 -0.11 -35.07 -8.19
CA ASP A 165 -1.08 -35.78 -7.34
C ASP A 165 -1.10 -35.23 -5.90
N ALA A 166 0.06 -34.75 -5.44
CA ALA A 166 0.24 -34.31 -4.06
C ALA A 166 1.14 -33.08 -3.93
N LEU A 167 0.88 -32.28 -2.89
CA LEU A 167 1.66 -31.09 -2.55
C LEU A 167 1.88 -30.99 -1.04
N PHE A 168 3.12 -30.74 -0.63
CA PHE A 168 3.48 -30.28 0.71
C PHE A 168 3.89 -28.80 0.70
N LEU A 169 3.35 -28.02 1.64
CA LEU A 169 3.65 -26.60 1.84
C LEU A 169 4.36 -26.38 3.18
N GLU A 170 5.65 -26.05 3.16
CA GLU A 170 6.32 -25.49 4.34
C GLU A 170 5.80 -24.07 4.61
N LYS A 171 5.66 -23.65 5.88
CA LYS A 171 5.31 -22.27 6.22
C LYS A 171 6.29 -21.30 5.53
N PRO A 172 5.81 -20.39 4.65
CA PRO A 172 6.68 -19.38 4.06
C PRO A 172 7.35 -18.53 5.14
N THR A 173 8.66 -18.30 5.00
CA THR A 173 9.46 -17.44 5.88
C THR A 173 10.13 -16.32 5.10
N TYR A 174 10.60 -15.27 5.79
CA TYR A 174 11.35 -14.17 5.18
C TYR A 174 10.58 -13.35 4.13
N LEU A 175 9.24 -13.26 4.28
CA LEU A 175 8.42 -12.41 3.43
C LEU A 175 8.50 -10.92 3.78
N LEU A 176 8.95 -10.61 5.00
CA LEU A 176 9.25 -9.25 5.42
C LEU A 176 10.77 -9.08 5.51
N GLN A 177 11.23 -7.89 5.17
CA GLN A 177 12.63 -7.52 5.25
C GLN A 177 13.12 -7.52 6.70
N TYR A 178 14.30 -8.07 6.93
CA TYR A 178 14.94 -8.09 8.24
C TYR A 178 16.46 -8.01 8.10
N PHE A 179 17.11 -7.56 9.17
CA PHE A 179 18.57 -7.54 9.25
C PHE A 179 19.04 -8.72 10.12
N PRO A 180 19.89 -9.62 9.60
CA PRO A 180 20.48 -10.70 10.39
C PRO A 180 21.23 -10.13 11.61
N ASP A 181 21.16 -10.78 12.78
CA ASP A 181 21.83 -10.28 13.99
C ASP A 181 23.36 -10.34 13.85
N GLY A 182 24.05 -9.26 14.26
CA GLY A 182 25.52 -9.18 14.20
C GLY A 182 26.10 -8.91 12.81
N GLU A 183 25.29 -8.86 11.76
CA GLU A 183 25.76 -8.57 10.39
C GLU A 183 25.63 -7.08 10.05
N ASP A 184 26.54 -6.61 9.19
CA ASP A 184 26.48 -5.27 8.59
C ASP A 184 25.33 -5.18 7.57
N ILE A 185 24.75 -3.98 7.43
CA ILE A 185 23.63 -3.74 6.51
C ILE A 185 24.13 -3.00 5.27
N SER A 186 23.91 -3.58 4.09
CA SER A 186 24.22 -2.91 2.81
C SER A 186 23.28 -1.72 2.52
N ASP A 187 23.63 -0.88 1.54
CA ASP A 187 22.72 0.16 1.06
C ASP A 187 21.45 -0.42 0.43
N GLU A 188 21.57 -1.52 -0.30
CA GLU A 188 20.44 -2.22 -0.91
C GLU A 188 19.47 -2.76 0.15
N GLN A 189 19.97 -3.48 1.17
CA GLN A 189 19.14 -4.02 2.25
C GLN A 189 18.43 -2.91 3.05
N LEU A 190 19.12 -1.78 3.27
CA LEU A 190 18.49 -0.63 3.94
C LEU A 190 17.36 -0.06 3.07
N LEU A 191 17.60 0.12 1.77
CA LEU A 191 16.60 0.65 0.85
C LEU A 191 15.39 -0.27 0.77
N ASP A 192 15.58 -1.57 0.60
CA ASP A 192 14.50 -2.56 0.55
C ASP A 192 13.64 -2.52 1.80
N TYR A 193 14.26 -2.45 2.98
CA TYR A 193 13.54 -2.32 4.24
C TYR A 193 12.75 -1.00 4.32
N LEU A 194 13.35 0.12 3.90
CA LEU A 194 12.66 1.42 3.90
C LEU A 194 11.49 1.46 2.91
N PHE A 195 11.64 0.85 1.73
CA PHE A 195 10.56 0.71 0.76
C PHE A 195 9.41 -0.14 1.31
N GLU A 196 9.70 -1.26 1.97
CA GLU A 196 8.67 -2.07 2.64
C GLU A 196 7.92 -1.26 3.71
N VAL A 197 8.65 -0.52 4.56
CA VAL A 197 8.04 0.34 5.59
C VAL A 197 7.16 1.42 4.98
N GLU A 198 7.57 2.03 3.86
CA GLU A 198 6.74 2.99 3.13
C GLU A 198 5.50 2.34 2.54
N TYR A 199 5.62 1.16 1.94
CA TYR A 199 4.49 0.43 1.36
C TYR A 199 3.45 0.05 2.41
N LEU A 200 3.91 -0.46 3.56
CA LEU A 200 3.03 -0.78 4.70
C LEU A 200 2.32 0.47 5.22
N ALA A 201 2.99 1.62 5.24
CA ALA A 201 2.39 2.87 5.70
C ALA A 201 1.44 3.49 4.67
N GLU A 202 1.75 3.41 3.37
CA GLU A 202 0.87 3.87 2.27
C GLU A 202 -0.43 3.05 2.24
N GLY A 203 -0.33 1.73 2.53
CA GLY A 203 -1.46 0.84 2.71
C GLY A 203 -2.15 0.92 4.08
N GLY A 204 -1.64 1.71 5.03
CA GLY A 204 -2.22 1.87 6.38
C GLY A 204 -2.07 0.68 7.33
N ALA A 205 -1.33 -0.36 6.92
CA ALA A 205 -1.05 -1.54 7.73
C ALA A 205 -0.24 -1.21 8.98
N ILE A 206 0.53 -0.12 8.95
CA ILE A 206 1.23 0.42 10.12
C ILE A 206 0.86 1.88 10.35
N SER A 207 0.78 2.26 11.63
CA SER A 207 0.57 3.64 12.03
C SER A 207 1.80 4.50 11.74
N ARG A 208 1.60 5.82 11.77
CA ARG A 208 2.70 6.78 11.66
C ARG A 208 3.75 6.60 12.78
N LYS A 209 3.33 6.20 13.97
CA LYS A 209 4.22 5.95 15.10
C LYS A 209 5.15 4.77 14.78
N GLU A 210 4.57 3.66 14.37
CA GLU A 210 5.31 2.45 13.98
C GLU A 210 6.23 2.72 12.79
N LYS A 211 5.78 3.44 11.76
CA LYS A 211 6.62 3.87 10.64
C LYS A 211 7.88 4.59 11.14
N ARG A 212 7.72 5.58 12.03
CA ARG A 212 8.86 6.32 12.60
C ARG A 212 9.78 5.44 13.43
N GLU A 213 9.24 4.51 14.20
CA GLU A 213 10.02 3.54 14.99
C GLU A 213 10.84 2.61 14.09
N ARG A 214 10.23 2.08 13.03
CA ARG A 214 10.88 1.21 12.05
C ARG A 214 11.97 1.93 11.26
N ILE A 215 11.73 3.16 10.80
CA ILE A 215 12.77 3.98 10.14
C ILE A 215 13.94 4.24 11.10
N ARG A 216 13.66 4.66 12.34
CA ARG A 216 14.71 4.88 13.35
C ARG A 216 15.49 3.61 13.63
N TYR A 217 14.81 2.47 13.72
CA TYR A 217 15.45 1.17 13.90
C TYR A 217 16.43 0.89 12.75
N ALA A 218 15.99 1.03 11.50
CA ALA A 218 16.82 0.74 10.33
C ALA A 218 18.13 1.55 10.31
N PHE A 219 18.03 2.86 10.56
CA PHE A 219 19.23 3.71 10.63
C PHE A 219 20.10 3.43 11.85
N ARG A 220 19.52 3.14 13.03
CA ARG A 220 20.31 2.81 14.23
C ARG A 220 21.00 1.45 14.13
N ARG A 221 20.38 0.49 13.46
CA ARG A 221 20.90 -0.87 13.26
C ARG A 221 22.20 -0.86 12.43
N ARG A 222 22.45 0.17 11.61
CA ARG A 222 23.76 0.40 10.95
C ARG A 222 24.91 0.68 11.92
N PHE A 223 24.62 1.29 13.05
CA PHE A 223 25.64 1.68 14.04
C PHE A 223 25.71 0.71 15.23
N ASN A 224 24.70 -0.13 15.39
CA ASN A 224 24.64 -1.13 16.46
C ASN A 224 24.17 -2.48 15.87
N PRO A 225 25.11 -3.39 15.58
CA PRO A 225 24.81 -4.70 14.99
C PRO A 225 23.87 -5.60 15.79
N HIS A 226 23.71 -5.34 17.09
CA HIS A 226 22.89 -6.16 17.98
C HIS A 226 21.60 -5.46 18.41
N LEU A 227 21.23 -4.37 17.71
CA LEU A 227 20.00 -3.65 17.99
C LEU A 227 18.79 -4.55 17.68
N ARG A 228 17.94 -4.75 18.68
CA ARG A 228 16.71 -5.54 18.52
C ARG A 228 15.72 -4.86 17.58
N ALA A 229 15.15 -5.65 16.68
CA ALA A 229 14.08 -5.22 15.80
C ALA A 229 12.80 -4.88 16.56
N PRO A 230 11.96 -3.97 16.04
CA PRO A 230 10.58 -3.82 16.48
C PRO A 230 9.83 -5.16 16.37
N GLY A 231 8.85 -5.37 17.24
CA GLY A 231 8.02 -6.56 17.17
C GLY A 231 7.26 -6.62 15.84
N ASN A 232 7.32 -7.76 15.14
CA ASN A 232 6.56 -8.01 13.92
C ASN A 232 5.31 -8.87 14.15
N LYS A 233 5.04 -9.29 15.40
CA LYS A 233 3.92 -10.19 15.70
C LYS A 233 2.59 -9.62 15.21
N GLU A 234 2.25 -8.41 15.65
CA GLU A 234 1.03 -7.69 15.23
C GLU A 234 1.04 -7.33 13.74
N LEU A 235 2.22 -7.24 13.11
CA LEU A 235 2.34 -6.93 11.69
C LEU A 235 1.91 -8.13 10.82
N TYR A 236 2.24 -9.35 11.23
CA TYR A 236 1.79 -10.57 10.55
C TYR A 236 0.27 -10.78 10.60
N GLU A 237 -0.40 -10.16 11.58
CA GLU A 237 -1.85 -10.20 11.76
C GLU A 237 -2.57 -9.15 10.88
N ARG A 238 -1.84 -8.21 10.26
CA ARG A 238 -2.43 -7.19 9.36
C ARG A 238 -2.85 -7.82 8.05
N LYS A 239 -4.00 -7.38 7.52
CA LYS A 239 -4.61 -7.92 6.30
C LYS A 239 -3.63 -7.94 5.12
N ALA A 240 -2.99 -6.81 4.84
CA ALA A 240 -2.06 -6.69 3.71
C ALA A 240 -0.88 -7.68 3.80
N VAL A 241 -0.40 -7.95 5.01
CA VAL A 241 0.68 -8.92 5.24
C VAL A 241 0.14 -10.33 5.06
N ALA A 242 -0.98 -10.68 5.69
CA ALA A 242 -1.62 -11.97 5.51
C ALA A 242 -1.92 -12.29 4.04
N GLU A 243 -2.41 -11.32 3.25
CA GLU A 243 -2.62 -11.44 1.82
C GLU A 243 -1.33 -11.69 1.05
N HIS A 244 -0.24 -11.00 1.41
CA HIS A 244 1.08 -11.24 0.82
C HIS A 244 1.58 -12.67 1.07
N PHE A 245 1.39 -13.19 2.29
CA PHE A 245 1.66 -14.59 2.65
C PHE A 245 0.81 -15.56 1.82
N CYS A 246 -0.51 -15.33 1.78
CA CYS A 246 -1.46 -16.21 1.10
C CYS A 246 -1.26 -16.23 -0.41
N ARG A 247 -0.78 -15.13 -1.01
CA ARG A 247 -0.44 -15.08 -2.44
C ARG A 247 0.54 -16.19 -2.83
N LEU A 248 1.55 -16.47 -2.00
CA LEU A 248 2.53 -17.51 -2.28
C LEU A 248 1.89 -18.91 -2.22
N LEU A 249 1.04 -19.14 -1.23
CA LEU A 249 0.32 -20.41 -1.05
C LEU A 249 -0.69 -20.66 -2.19
N ILE A 250 -1.43 -19.62 -2.61
CA ILE A 250 -2.35 -19.68 -3.75
C ILE A 250 -1.58 -20.04 -5.03
N GLN A 251 -0.43 -19.40 -5.26
CA GLN A 251 0.40 -19.70 -6.44
C GLN A 251 0.96 -21.12 -6.42
N ALA A 252 1.31 -21.64 -5.25
CA ALA A 252 1.79 -22.99 -5.05
C ALA A 252 0.68 -24.03 -5.27
N ALA A 253 -0.46 -23.88 -4.57
CA ALA A 253 -1.62 -24.75 -4.73
C ALA A 253 -2.19 -24.69 -6.16
N GLY A 254 -2.20 -23.51 -6.79
CA GLY A 254 -2.61 -23.31 -8.17
C GLY A 254 -1.75 -24.06 -9.20
N ARG A 255 -0.57 -24.58 -8.83
CA ARG A 255 0.20 -25.48 -9.71
C ARG A 255 -0.50 -26.81 -9.93
N LEU A 256 -1.35 -27.22 -9.00
CA LEU A 256 -2.12 -28.44 -9.11
C LEU A 256 -3.40 -28.26 -9.92
N SER A 257 -3.71 -27.06 -10.40
CA SER A 257 -5.00 -26.70 -11.02
C SER A 257 -4.85 -26.08 -12.41
N ARG A 258 -3.95 -26.62 -13.23
CA ARG A 258 -3.62 -26.08 -14.56
C ARG A 258 -4.10 -26.95 -15.71
N THR A 259 -4.36 -28.22 -15.45
CA THR A 259 -4.82 -29.18 -16.45
C THR A 259 -6.26 -29.59 -16.21
N ARG A 260 -6.85 -30.19 -17.24
CA ARG A 260 -8.17 -30.80 -17.15
C ARG A 260 -8.15 -32.15 -16.43
N LEU A 261 -7.06 -32.90 -16.55
CA LEU A 261 -6.97 -34.27 -16.05
C LEU A 261 -6.30 -34.28 -14.68
N LYS A 262 -6.96 -34.87 -13.69
CA LYS A 262 -6.42 -35.04 -12.33
C LYS A 262 -6.54 -36.48 -11.87
N ALA A 263 -5.74 -36.86 -10.88
CA ALA A 263 -6.02 -38.06 -10.11
C ALA A 263 -7.39 -37.95 -9.40
N PRO A 264 -8.06 -39.08 -9.09
CA PRO A 264 -9.31 -39.07 -8.34
C PRO A 264 -9.22 -38.36 -6.98
N VAL A 265 -8.03 -38.37 -6.37
CA VAL A 265 -7.74 -37.72 -5.09
C VAL A 265 -6.50 -36.84 -5.25
N THR A 266 -6.57 -35.60 -4.76
CA THR A 266 -5.42 -34.69 -4.65
C THR A 266 -5.05 -34.55 -3.18
N HIS A 267 -3.79 -34.81 -2.84
CA HIS A 267 -3.32 -34.78 -1.46
C HIS A 267 -2.63 -33.46 -1.14
N LEU A 268 -3.14 -32.72 -0.15
CA LEU A 268 -2.53 -31.47 0.30
C LEU A 268 -2.06 -31.61 1.75
N LEU A 269 -0.75 -31.53 1.94
CA LEU A 269 -0.09 -31.50 3.24
C LEU A 269 0.48 -30.10 3.47
N PHE A 270 0.49 -29.64 4.71
CA PHE A 270 0.98 -28.31 5.03
C PHE A 270 1.52 -28.24 6.46
N ASP A 271 2.44 -27.31 6.68
CA ASP A 271 2.94 -26.96 8.01
C ASP A 271 1.82 -26.30 8.83
N ASP A 272 1.51 -26.82 10.01
CA ASP A 272 0.40 -26.34 10.85
C ASP A 272 0.50 -24.84 11.18
N ALA A 273 1.72 -24.31 11.24
CA ALA A 273 1.99 -22.88 11.45
C ALA A 273 1.50 -21.97 10.30
N ILE A 274 1.04 -22.52 9.17
CA ILE A 274 0.34 -21.76 8.11
C ILE A 274 -1.03 -21.26 8.59
N ARG A 275 -1.67 -21.96 9.54
CA ARG A 275 -2.98 -21.57 10.10
C ARG A 275 -2.95 -20.17 10.72
N ASP A 276 -1.83 -19.78 11.32
CA ASP A 276 -1.63 -18.48 11.96
C ASP A 276 -1.91 -17.31 11.02
N TYR A 277 -1.74 -17.49 9.70
CA TYR A 277 -1.92 -16.44 8.70
C TYR A 277 -3.24 -16.59 7.96
N LEU A 278 -3.66 -17.82 7.64
CA LEU A 278 -4.90 -18.08 6.91
C LEU A 278 -6.14 -17.58 7.66
N GLN A 279 -6.09 -17.48 8.99
CA GLN A 279 -7.17 -16.89 9.79
C GLN A 279 -7.40 -15.39 9.52
N PHE A 280 -6.40 -14.68 8.99
CA PHE A 280 -6.47 -13.25 8.68
C PHE A 280 -6.68 -12.97 7.18
N PHE A 281 -6.73 -14.02 6.35
CA PHE A 281 -6.98 -13.89 4.92
C PHE A 281 -8.46 -13.73 4.62
N GLN A 282 -8.80 -12.73 3.80
CA GLN A 282 -10.16 -12.49 3.33
C GLN A 282 -10.33 -13.00 1.90
N ALA A 283 -11.12 -14.07 1.73
CA ALA A 283 -11.38 -14.67 0.42
C ALA A 283 -12.31 -13.84 -0.48
N SER A 284 -13.06 -12.88 0.09
CA SER A 284 -14.02 -12.08 -0.68
C SER A 284 -13.35 -11.29 -1.80
N GLY A 285 -13.89 -11.42 -3.01
CA GLY A 285 -13.35 -10.75 -4.21
C GLY A 285 -12.24 -11.51 -4.92
N TYR A 286 -11.82 -12.68 -4.43
CA TYR A 286 -10.87 -13.56 -5.10
C TYR A 286 -11.56 -14.78 -5.71
N LEU A 287 -11.14 -15.17 -6.91
CA LEU A 287 -11.45 -16.48 -7.47
C LEU A 287 -10.34 -17.45 -7.02
N LEU A 288 -10.66 -18.31 -6.07
CA LEU A 288 -9.71 -19.27 -5.51
C LEU A 288 -9.76 -20.60 -6.26
N VAL A 289 -8.62 -21.30 -6.30
CA VAL A 289 -8.58 -22.67 -6.84
C VAL A 289 -9.11 -23.66 -5.80
N PRO A 290 -9.76 -24.77 -6.21
CA PRO A 290 -10.39 -25.71 -5.28
C PRO A 290 -9.44 -26.25 -4.19
N GLU A 291 -8.16 -26.47 -4.51
CA GLU A 291 -7.17 -26.98 -3.55
C GLU A 291 -6.90 -25.97 -2.44
N PHE A 292 -6.83 -24.69 -2.80
CA PHE A 292 -6.61 -23.62 -1.82
C PHE A 292 -7.89 -23.34 -1.02
N GLU A 293 -9.08 -23.43 -1.64
CA GLU A 293 -10.35 -23.35 -0.91
C GLU A 293 -10.47 -24.45 0.13
N ALA A 294 -10.12 -25.70 -0.21
CA ALA A 294 -10.10 -26.82 0.72
C ALA A 294 -9.13 -26.57 1.89
N LEU A 295 -7.92 -26.05 1.60
CA LEU A 295 -6.96 -25.64 2.63
C LEU A 295 -7.54 -24.57 3.55
N LEU A 296 -8.17 -23.55 2.98
CA LEU A 296 -8.74 -22.43 3.71
C LEU A 296 -9.87 -22.90 4.63
N GLN A 297 -10.80 -23.70 4.11
CA GLN A 297 -11.91 -24.27 4.88
C GLN A 297 -11.43 -25.17 6.02
N TYR A 298 -10.40 -25.98 5.79
CA TYR A 298 -9.81 -26.83 6.82
C TYR A 298 -9.03 -26.04 7.89
N CYS A 299 -8.46 -24.89 7.50
CA CYS A 299 -7.72 -24.01 8.39
C CYS A 299 -8.62 -23.09 9.23
N GLN A 300 -9.72 -22.61 8.64
CA GLN A 300 -10.72 -21.78 9.29
C GLN A 300 -11.67 -22.63 10.14
N LYS A 301 -11.27 -22.94 11.38
CA LYS A 301 -12.25 -23.38 12.41
C LYS A 301 -13.20 -22.22 12.72
N PRO A 302 -14.45 -22.48 13.17
CA PRO A 302 -15.36 -21.46 13.69
C PRO A 302 -14.88 -21.00 15.07
N ALA A 303 -13.70 -20.38 15.13
CA ALA A 303 -13.34 -19.50 16.23
C ALA A 303 -13.97 -18.14 15.94
N PRO A 304 -14.38 -17.36 16.96
CA PRO A 304 -14.70 -15.96 16.74
C PRO A 304 -13.48 -15.33 16.06
N ALA A 305 -13.71 -14.74 14.87
CA ALA A 305 -12.64 -14.09 14.12
C ALA A 305 -11.89 -13.17 15.10
N PRO A 306 -10.55 -13.29 15.22
CA PRO A 306 -9.79 -12.35 16.04
C PRO A 306 -10.19 -10.94 15.63
N ALA A 307 -10.27 -10.04 16.62
CA ALA A 307 -10.49 -8.62 16.36
C ALA A 307 -9.26 -8.10 15.60
N LEU A 308 -9.25 -8.30 14.29
CA LEU A 308 -8.36 -7.64 13.36
C LEU A 308 -8.39 -6.15 13.71
N PRO A 309 -7.26 -5.42 13.59
CA PRO A 309 -7.33 -3.98 13.58
C PRO A 309 -8.41 -3.61 12.57
N SER A 310 -9.43 -2.90 13.06
CA SER A 310 -10.63 -2.68 12.28
C SER A 310 -10.21 -2.12 10.93
N TYR A 311 -10.84 -2.54 9.84
CA TYR A 311 -10.65 -1.92 8.51
C TYR A 311 -10.62 -0.38 8.62
N ALA A 312 -11.39 0.17 9.56
CA ALA A 312 -11.36 1.58 9.96
C ALA A 312 -9.98 2.10 10.38
N GLU A 313 -9.21 1.38 11.20
CA GLU A 313 -7.86 1.78 11.63
C GLU A 313 -6.89 1.85 10.44
N GLU A 314 -6.91 0.86 9.54
CA GLU A 314 -6.10 0.89 8.32
C GLU A 314 -6.43 2.12 7.48
N VAL A 315 -7.73 2.40 7.27
CA VAL A 315 -8.19 3.59 6.55
C VAL A 315 -7.77 4.88 7.25
N MET A 316 -7.86 4.96 8.58
CA MET A 316 -7.38 6.12 9.36
C MET A 316 -5.89 6.35 9.17
N ASN A 317 -5.08 5.28 9.22
CA ASN A 317 -3.64 5.35 8.96
C ASN A 317 -3.34 5.82 7.53
N GLN A 318 -4.06 5.30 6.52
CA GLN A 318 -3.95 5.74 5.12
C GLN A 318 -4.28 7.22 4.96
N ASN A 319 -5.40 7.67 5.54
CA ASN A 319 -5.85 9.06 5.47
C ASN A 319 -4.79 10.01 6.05
N LEU A 320 -4.23 9.66 7.22
CA LEU A 320 -3.17 10.43 7.85
C LEU A 320 -1.89 10.44 6.99
N HIS A 321 -1.49 9.28 6.48
CA HIS A 321 -0.30 9.15 5.63
C HIS A 321 -0.42 10.00 4.36
N ARG A 322 -1.52 9.85 3.60
CA ARG A 322 -1.78 10.61 2.36
C ARG A 322 -1.76 12.11 2.59
N SER A 323 -2.43 12.56 3.65
CA SER A 323 -2.50 13.98 4.01
C SER A 323 -1.10 14.56 4.27
N LEU A 324 -0.29 13.88 5.08
CA LEU A 324 1.06 14.35 5.40
C LEU A 324 2.03 14.22 4.23
N ALA A 325 1.90 13.17 3.41
CA ALA A 325 2.69 13.01 2.18
C ALA A 325 2.39 14.13 1.18
N PHE A 326 1.12 14.50 1.00
CA PHE A 326 0.74 15.63 0.17
C PHE A 326 1.28 16.96 0.73
N SER A 327 1.21 17.18 2.04
CA SER A 327 1.82 18.35 2.68
C SER A 327 3.33 18.44 2.42
N ALA A 328 4.05 17.33 2.53
CA ALA A 328 5.48 17.28 2.23
C ALA A 328 5.77 17.60 0.75
N LEU A 329 4.97 17.06 -0.18
CA LEU A 329 5.05 17.37 -1.61
C LEU A 329 4.80 18.86 -1.84
N LEU A 330 3.76 19.44 -1.24
CA LEU A 330 3.44 20.86 -1.33
C LEU A 330 4.60 21.73 -0.86
N HIS A 331 5.22 21.39 0.28
CA HIS A 331 6.40 22.10 0.76
C HIS A 331 7.60 21.98 -0.20
N GLN A 332 7.80 20.83 -0.85
CA GLN A 332 8.85 20.65 -1.85
C GLN A 332 8.60 21.49 -3.10
N LEU A 333 7.35 21.53 -3.58
CA LEU A 333 6.96 22.34 -4.72
C LEU A 333 7.16 23.85 -4.47
N THR A 334 6.97 24.29 -3.22
CA THR A 334 6.97 25.72 -2.87
C THR A 334 8.28 26.26 -2.30
N ARG A 335 9.22 25.42 -1.81
CA ARG A 335 10.46 25.88 -1.12
C ARG A 335 11.76 25.83 -1.92
N GLY A 336 11.78 25.32 -3.16
CA GLY A 336 13.04 24.72 -3.67
C GLY A 336 13.47 24.92 -5.11
N ILE A 337 12.80 25.68 -5.99
CA ILE A 337 13.28 25.86 -7.37
C ILE A 337 13.15 27.34 -7.79
N PRO A 338 14.22 27.99 -8.29
CA PRO A 338 14.16 29.40 -8.68
C PRO A 338 13.22 29.72 -9.85
N ASN A 339 12.62 28.73 -10.51
CA ASN A 339 11.69 28.92 -11.61
C ASN A 339 10.61 27.84 -11.55
N TRP A 340 9.35 28.26 -11.39
CA TRP A 340 8.19 27.42 -11.62
C TRP A 340 8.25 26.89 -13.06
N ARG A 341 8.63 25.62 -13.22
CA ARG A 341 8.74 25.03 -14.56
C ARG A 341 7.35 24.92 -15.18
N PRO A 342 7.21 25.02 -16.52
CA PRO A 342 5.90 24.95 -17.17
C PRO A 342 5.11 23.67 -16.82
N GLU A 343 5.79 22.54 -16.59
CA GLU A 343 5.15 21.29 -16.16
C GLU A 343 4.59 21.38 -14.75
N THR A 344 5.31 22.02 -13.82
CA THR A 344 4.87 22.22 -12.44
C THR A 344 3.70 23.19 -12.38
N ILE A 345 3.75 24.29 -13.14
CA ILE A 345 2.64 25.24 -13.29
C ILE A 345 1.41 24.52 -13.80
N ARG A 346 1.53 23.77 -14.90
CA ARG A 346 0.40 23.00 -15.45
C ARG A 346 -0.17 22.01 -14.46
N PHE A 347 0.67 21.26 -13.75
CA PHE A 347 0.20 20.34 -12.71
C PHE A 347 -0.59 21.09 -11.63
N TRP A 348 -0.08 22.23 -11.18
CA TRP A 348 -0.69 23.05 -10.16
C TRP A 348 -2.05 23.62 -10.59
N GLU A 349 -2.12 24.20 -11.79
CA GLU A 349 -3.37 24.72 -12.38
C GLU A 349 -4.41 23.60 -12.55
N VAL A 350 -3.99 22.46 -13.11
CA VAL A 350 -4.86 21.28 -13.26
C VAL A 350 -5.37 20.78 -11.91
N LEU A 351 -4.50 20.74 -10.89
CA LEU A 351 -4.90 20.32 -9.54
C LEU A 351 -5.96 21.28 -8.96
N ARG A 352 -5.75 22.59 -9.07
CA ARG A 352 -6.67 23.63 -8.57
C ARG A 352 -8.03 23.54 -9.25
N GLU A 353 -8.05 23.45 -10.58
CA GLU A 353 -9.29 23.28 -11.32
C GLU A 353 -9.98 21.95 -10.97
N PHE A 354 -9.21 20.87 -10.82
CA PHE A 354 -9.73 19.55 -10.49
C PHE A 354 -10.42 19.51 -9.13
N VAL A 355 -9.83 20.12 -8.09
CA VAL A 355 -10.43 20.12 -6.74
C VAL A 355 -11.68 21.00 -6.65
N LEU A 356 -11.78 22.08 -7.44
CA LEU A 356 -13.00 22.90 -7.52
C LEU A 356 -14.16 22.15 -8.18
N LYS A 357 -13.85 21.29 -9.15
CA LYS A 357 -14.84 20.43 -9.83
C LYS A 357 -15.21 19.17 -9.02
N ASN A 358 -14.34 18.72 -8.13
CA ASN A 358 -14.45 17.42 -7.46
C ASN A 358 -14.09 17.47 -5.96
N PRO A 359 -14.69 18.34 -5.13
CA PRO A 359 -14.41 18.36 -3.69
C PRO A 359 -14.75 17.02 -3.01
N THR A 360 -15.74 16.32 -3.56
CA THR A 360 -16.01 14.90 -3.29
C THR A 360 -16.05 14.14 -4.60
N ILE A 361 -15.67 12.86 -4.60
CA ILE A 361 -15.49 12.08 -5.83
C ILE A 361 -15.69 10.58 -5.60
N ASP A 362 -16.18 9.88 -6.62
CA ASP A 362 -16.31 8.41 -6.61
C ASP A 362 -15.03 7.72 -7.07
N ARG A 363 -14.88 6.44 -6.70
CA ARG A 363 -13.66 5.65 -6.96
C ARG A 363 -13.25 5.63 -8.42
N GLU A 364 -14.17 5.35 -9.33
CA GLU A 364 -13.88 5.19 -10.75
C GLU A 364 -13.28 6.48 -11.35
N ARG A 365 -13.88 7.63 -11.03
CA ARG A 365 -13.43 8.92 -11.53
C ARG A 365 -12.08 9.32 -10.91
N LEU A 366 -11.89 9.06 -9.62
CA LEU A 366 -10.63 9.32 -8.92
C LEU A 366 -9.48 8.43 -9.45
N GLN A 367 -9.79 7.18 -9.82
CA GLN A 367 -8.80 6.28 -10.39
C GLN A 367 -8.32 6.74 -11.75
N ARG A 368 -9.25 7.18 -12.61
CA ARG A 368 -8.94 7.72 -13.94
C ARG A 368 -8.13 9.02 -13.90
N SER A 369 -8.24 9.82 -12.83
CA SER A 369 -7.51 11.08 -12.72
C SER A 369 -6.07 10.94 -12.21
N GLY A 370 -5.71 9.81 -11.60
CA GLY A 370 -4.39 9.65 -10.97
C GLY A 370 -4.21 10.45 -9.66
N MET A 371 -5.30 11.01 -9.10
CA MET A 371 -5.27 11.89 -7.91
C MET A 371 -5.54 11.16 -6.59
N GLN A 372 -5.53 9.82 -6.58
CA GLN A 372 -5.93 8.99 -5.43
C GLN A 372 -5.18 9.35 -4.15
N LYS A 373 -3.90 9.73 -4.27
CA LYS A 373 -3.01 10.04 -3.13
C LYS A 373 -3.37 11.33 -2.39
N PHE A 374 -4.28 12.14 -2.93
CA PHE A 374 -4.64 13.45 -2.37
C PHE A 374 -6.01 13.48 -1.67
N TYR A 375 -6.78 12.40 -1.79
CA TYR A 375 -8.12 12.23 -1.21
C TYR A 375 -8.12 11.21 -0.05
N ILE A 376 -9.04 11.40 0.87
CA ILE A 376 -9.29 10.55 2.04
C ILE A 376 -10.69 9.95 1.97
N THR A 377 -10.96 8.93 2.79
CA THR A 377 -12.26 8.22 2.82
C THR A 377 -12.72 7.96 4.26
N HIS A 378 -14.01 7.74 4.47
CA HIS A 378 -14.55 7.44 5.79
C HIS A 378 -14.03 6.09 6.30
N PRO A 379 -13.58 5.96 7.57
CA PRO A 379 -13.05 4.70 8.10
C PRO A 379 -14.02 3.51 7.97
N GLU A 380 -15.32 3.75 8.11
CA GLU A 380 -16.36 2.72 7.95
C GLU A 380 -16.83 2.51 6.50
N GLY A 381 -16.25 3.21 5.51
CA GLY A 381 -16.64 3.10 4.10
C GLY A 381 -17.92 3.86 3.71
N ASN A 382 -18.49 4.65 4.63
CA ASN A 382 -19.65 5.48 4.36
C ASN A 382 -19.30 6.66 3.42
N PRO A 383 -20.22 7.09 2.54
CA PRO A 383 -20.06 8.34 1.79
C PRO A 383 -19.91 9.53 2.74
N ALA A 384 -18.99 10.45 2.43
CA ALA A 384 -18.71 11.62 3.25
C ALA A 384 -18.86 12.91 2.44
N SER A 385 -19.52 13.90 3.03
CA SER A 385 -19.59 15.29 2.58
C SER A 385 -18.78 16.25 3.45
N ARG A 386 -18.36 15.79 4.63
CA ARG A 386 -17.60 16.59 5.60
C ARG A 386 -16.67 15.73 6.45
N TYR A 387 -15.68 16.39 7.04
CA TYR A 387 -14.89 15.87 8.16
C TYR A 387 -14.29 17.02 8.98
N TYR A 388 -13.76 16.69 10.15
CA TYR A 388 -13.07 17.60 11.05
C TYR A 388 -11.58 17.26 11.15
N TYR A 389 -10.75 18.28 11.35
CA TYR A 389 -9.32 18.09 11.51
C TYR A 389 -8.67 19.12 12.42
N ARG A 390 -7.54 18.74 13.02
CA ARG A 390 -6.70 19.62 13.83
C ARG A 390 -5.24 19.46 13.43
N SER A 391 -4.54 20.57 13.22
CA SER A 391 -3.09 20.56 13.04
C SER A 391 -2.41 21.66 13.86
N GLU A 392 -1.34 21.29 14.56
CA GLU A 392 -0.55 22.20 15.40
C GLU A 392 0.73 22.72 14.71
N ASP A 393 1.09 22.14 13.56
CA ASP A 393 2.39 22.37 12.92
C ASP A 393 2.29 22.52 11.40
N ASP A 394 1.15 23.04 10.93
CA ASP A 394 0.89 23.27 9.50
C ASP A 394 1.08 22.00 8.68
N PHE A 395 0.47 20.91 9.13
CA PHE A 395 0.49 19.59 8.49
C PHE A 395 1.90 18.99 8.32
N ARG A 396 2.89 19.38 9.14
CA ARG A 396 4.23 18.78 9.08
C ARG A 396 4.27 17.40 9.74
N SER A 397 3.60 17.26 10.89
CA SER A 397 3.70 16.03 11.67
C SER A 397 2.55 15.77 12.63
N LYS A 398 1.83 16.81 13.04
CA LYS A 398 0.74 16.73 14.02
C LYS A 398 -0.58 17.03 13.31
N LEU A 399 -1.25 15.98 12.87
CA LEU A 399 -2.53 16.03 12.21
C LEU A 399 -3.45 14.98 12.83
N LEU A 400 -4.66 15.39 13.17
CA LEU A 400 -5.77 14.54 13.57
C LEU A 400 -6.92 14.76 12.61
N ILE A 401 -7.64 13.69 12.25
CA ILE A 401 -8.78 13.69 11.34
C ILE A 401 -9.89 12.88 12.00
N SER A 402 -11.11 13.40 12.02
CA SER A 402 -12.30 12.71 12.52
C SER A 402 -13.49 12.99 11.59
N PHE A 403 -14.31 11.97 11.34
CA PHE A 403 -15.55 12.12 10.57
C PHE A 403 -16.77 12.34 11.47
N ASP A 404 -16.65 12.00 12.75
CA ASP A 404 -17.76 12.02 13.72
C ASP A 404 -17.64 13.15 14.74
N GLU A 405 -16.42 13.40 15.23
CA GLU A 405 -16.18 14.33 16.32
C GLU A 405 -15.72 15.70 15.80
N ASN A 406 -16.43 16.75 16.21
CA ASN A 406 -15.98 18.11 15.98
C ASN A 406 -14.75 18.42 16.82
N MET A 407 -13.57 18.24 16.22
CA MET A 407 -12.29 18.35 16.90
C MET A 407 -11.45 19.57 16.48
N GLY A 408 -11.97 20.51 15.70
CA GLY A 408 -11.20 21.66 15.25
C GLY A 408 -11.78 22.36 14.04
N LYS A 409 -11.02 22.38 12.94
CA LYS A 409 -11.48 22.93 11.67
C LYS A 409 -12.38 21.91 10.97
N GLU A 410 -13.33 22.41 10.21
CA GLU A 410 -14.20 21.60 9.35
C GLU A 410 -13.74 21.73 7.89
N ALA A 411 -13.84 20.63 7.14
CA ALA A 411 -13.76 20.63 5.69
C ALA A 411 -15.11 20.21 5.12
N SER A 412 -15.82 21.16 4.53
CA SER A 412 -17.16 21.02 3.97
C SER A 412 -17.46 22.20 3.04
N ASP A 413 -18.57 22.12 2.32
CA ASP A 413 -19.12 23.25 1.56
C ASP A 413 -19.54 24.42 2.47
N ALA A 414 -20.09 24.13 3.65
CA ALA A 414 -20.42 25.13 4.66
C ALA A 414 -19.16 25.85 5.18
N ALA A 415 -18.07 25.12 5.45
CA ALA A 415 -16.80 25.72 5.84
C ALA A 415 -16.17 26.56 4.72
N ALA A 416 -16.45 26.21 3.46
CA ALA A 416 -16.10 26.98 2.28
C ALA A 416 -17.11 28.08 1.92
N LEU A 417 -18.19 28.26 2.71
CA LEU A 417 -19.26 29.23 2.51
C LEU A 417 -19.93 29.17 1.14
N LEU A 418 -19.95 27.99 0.49
CA LEU A 418 -20.58 27.84 -0.82
C LEU A 418 -22.09 28.16 -0.79
N PRO A 419 -22.88 27.72 0.20
CA PRO A 419 -24.32 28.02 0.24
C PRO A 419 -24.62 29.53 0.23
N GLU A 420 -23.79 30.33 0.89
CA GLU A 420 -23.90 31.79 0.94
C GLU A 420 -23.32 32.46 -0.31
N LEU A 421 -22.13 32.05 -0.76
CA LEU A 421 -21.46 32.62 -1.92
C LEU A 421 -22.28 32.43 -3.21
N LEU A 422 -22.92 31.28 -3.36
CA LEU A 422 -23.75 30.96 -4.53
C LEU A 422 -25.10 31.70 -4.55
N GLN A 423 -25.46 32.44 -3.49
CA GLN A 423 -26.59 33.38 -3.54
C GLN A 423 -26.26 34.63 -4.37
N ILE A 424 -24.98 34.92 -4.57
CA ILE A 424 -24.53 36.03 -5.44
C ILE A 424 -24.59 35.55 -6.90
N PRO A 425 -25.45 36.14 -7.75
CA PRO A 425 -25.67 35.64 -9.12
C PRO A 425 -24.37 35.53 -9.93
N LEU A 426 -23.48 36.50 -9.80
CA LEU A 426 -22.19 36.51 -10.50
C LEU A 426 -21.30 35.30 -10.16
N ILE A 427 -21.33 34.85 -8.90
CA ILE A 427 -20.55 33.69 -8.44
C ILE A 427 -21.25 32.39 -8.87
N ALA A 428 -22.58 32.33 -8.79
CA ALA A 428 -23.34 31.19 -9.28
C ALA A 428 -23.13 30.95 -10.80
N ASP A 429 -23.09 32.02 -11.58
CA ASP A 429 -22.81 31.97 -13.02
C ASP A 429 -21.41 31.43 -13.30
N LEU A 430 -20.40 31.90 -12.57
CA LEU A 430 -19.03 31.39 -12.66
C LEU A 430 -18.95 29.88 -12.41
N PHE A 431 -19.62 29.37 -11.37
CA PHE A 431 -19.63 27.95 -11.06
C PHE A 431 -20.28 27.12 -12.18
N ARG A 432 -21.39 27.62 -12.74
CA ARG A 432 -22.05 26.97 -13.88
C ARG A 432 -21.18 26.97 -15.14
N GLU A 433 -20.58 28.12 -15.47
CA GLU A 433 -19.68 28.28 -16.62
C GLU A 433 -18.47 27.34 -16.54
N LYS A 434 -17.87 27.21 -15.35
CA LYS A 434 -16.67 26.40 -15.13
C LYS A 434 -16.95 24.94 -14.80
N GLY A 435 -18.22 24.58 -14.54
CA GLY A 435 -18.61 23.24 -14.09
C GLY A 435 -18.05 22.89 -12.70
N TYR A 436 -17.89 23.89 -11.83
CA TYR A 436 -17.45 23.69 -10.44
C TYR A 436 -18.57 23.10 -9.59
N ALA A 437 -18.19 22.35 -8.57
CA ALA A 437 -19.15 21.73 -7.66
C ALA A 437 -19.78 22.80 -6.76
N ALA A 438 -21.11 22.85 -6.72
CA ALA A 438 -21.87 23.80 -5.91
C ALA A 438 -21.98 23.38 -4.43
N SER A 439 -21.68 22.12 -4.12
CA SER A 439 -21.81 21.47 -2.82
C SER A 439 -20.80 20.34 -2.68
N PHE A 440 -20.59 19.87 -1.45
CA PHE A 440 -19.81 18.68 -1.18
C PHE A 440 -20.77 17.49 -1.08
N GLU A 441 -21.23 16.97 -2.21
CA GLU A 441 -22.16 15.84 -2.22
C GLU A 441 -21.55 14.61 -1.51
N PRO A 442 -22.30 13.84 -0.69
CA PRO A 442 -21.76 12.64 -0.05
C PRO A 442 -21.26 11.62 -1.08
N ARG A 443 -19.95 11.35 -1.09
CA ARG A 443 -19.30 10.35 -1.98
C ARG A 443 -18.21 9.56 -1.24
N GLU A 444 -17.67 8.53 -1.90
CA GLU A 444 -16.64 7.65 -1.32
C GLU A 444 -15.37 8.41 -0.86
N PHE A 445 -14.98 9.46 -1.58
CA PHE A 445 -13.76 10.21 -1.32
C PHE A 445 -14.01 11.70 -1.18
N ILE A 446 -13.25 12.33 -0.30
CA ILE A 446 -13.24 13.78 -0.05
C ILE A 446 -11.80 14.28 0.01
N LEU A 447 -11.58 15.57 -0.31
CA LEU A 447 -10.26 16.20 -0.25
C LEU A 447 -9.56 15.92 1.10
N SER A 448 -8.24 15.71 1.10
CA SER A 448 -7.47 15.66 2.36
C SER A 448 -7.36 17.05 3.03
N PRO A 449 -7.09 17.14 4.35
CA PRO A 449 -6.96 18.42 5.06
C PRO A 449 -6.03 19.45 4.42
N PRO A 450 -4.78 19.11 4.02
CA PRO A 450 -3.92 20.07 3.32
C PRO A 450 -4.42 20.42 1.92
N LEU A 451 -5.09 19.50 1.22
CA LEU A 451 -5.67 19.77 -0.10
C LEU A 451 -6.86 20.73 0.01
N PHE A 452 -7.74 20.54 0.99
CA PHE A 452 -8.84 21.46 1.26
C PHE A 452 -8.31 22.84 1.68
N GLN A 453 -7.45 22.89 2.70
CA GLN A 453 -7.03 24.16 3.30
C GLN A 453 -6.12 24.98 2.39
N ASN A 454 -5.13 24.34 1.74
CA ASN A 454 -4.07 25.06 1.06
C ASN A 454 -4.31 25.18 -0.46
N ILE A 455 -5.12 24.29 -1.06
CA ILE A 455 -5.38 24.31 -2.50
C ILE A 455 -6.81 24.74 -2.80
N TYR A 456 -7.82 24.01 -2.28
CA TYR A 456 -9.22 24.27 -2.61
C TYR A 456 -9.67 25.67 -2.20
N LEU A 457 -9.45 26.08 -0.95
CA LEU A 457 -9.84 27.42 -0.49
C LEU A 457 -9.05 28.54 -1.17
N GLY A 458 -7.78 28.31 -1.50
CA GLY A 458 -6.97 29.25 -2.28
C GLY A 458 -7.54 29.43 -3.69
N ALA A 459 -7.77 28.32 -4.40
CA ALA A 459 -8.29 28.33 -5.76
C ALA A 459 -9.70 28.92 -5.84
N LEU A 460 -10.53 28.65 -4.84
CA LEU A 460 -11.85 29.21 -4.69
C LEU A 460 -11.78 30.74 -4.54
N GLY A 461 -10.91 31.22 -3.64
CA GLY A 461 -10.76 32.64 -3.37
C GLY A 461 -10.26 33.42 -4.60
N GLU A 462 -9.21 32.91 -5.26
CA GLU A 462 -8.66 33.51 -6.47
C GLU A 462 -9.68 33.57 -7.61
N THR A 463 -10.37 32.46 -7.89
CA THR A 463 -11.34 32.39 -8.99
C THR A 463 -12.51 33.36 -8.78
N ILE A 464 -13.02 33.46 -7.54
CA ILE A 464 -14.09 34.39 -7.20
C ILE A 464 -13.61 35.84 -7.27
N GLY A 465 -12.45 36.13 -6.67
CA GLY A 465 -11.87 37.46 -6.64
C GLY A 465 -11.65 38.01 -8.05
N GLU A 466 -11.00 37.21 -8.90
CA GLU A 466 -10.74 37.56 -10.30
C GLU A 466 -12.05 37.81 -11.09
N LYS A 467 -13.06 36.93 -10.97
CA LYS A 467 -14.36 37.12 -11.66
C LYS A 467 -15.05 38.41 -11.20
N ILE A 468 -15.03 38.72 -9.92
CA ILE A 468 -15.63 39.96 -9.39
C ILE A 468 -14.91 41.19 -9.94
N LEU A 469 -13.58 41.25 -9.82
CA LEU A 469 -12.83 42.42 -10.28
C LEU A 469 -13.01 42.65 -11.79
N ARG A 470 -12.93 41.59 -12.60
CA ARG A 470 -13.16 41.67 -14.06
C ARG A 470 -14.57 42.12 -14.41
N PHE A 471 -15.58 41.69 -13.67
CA PHE A 471 -16.97 42.12 -13.90
C PHE A 471 -17.14 43.63 -13.73
N TYR A 472 -16.38 44.24 -12.81
CA TYR A 472 -16.36 45.70 -12.60
C TYR A 472 -15.29 46.42 -13.44
N GLY A 473 -14.80 45.80 -14.52
CA GLY A 473 -13.93 46.43 -15.50
C GLY A 473 -12.45 46.54 -15.12
N MET A 474 -12.00 45.84 -14.08
CA MET A 474 -10.59 45.81 -13.69
C MET A 474 -9.84 44.73 -14.46
N ASP A 475 -8.69 45.09 -15.04
CA ASP A 475 -7.85 44.19 -15.85
C ASP A 475 -6.97 43.32 -14.95
N CYS A 476 -7.45 42.13 -14.56
CA CYS A 476 -6.65 41.15 -13.83
C CYS A 476 -5.83 40.29 -14.82
N ARG A 477 -4.55 40.61 -14.98
CA ARG A 477 -3.61 39.87 -15.83
C ARG A 477 -2.93 38.73 -15.05
N PRO A 478 -2.73 37.55 -15.68
CA PRO A 478 -1.95 36.48 -15.08
C PRO A 478 -0.48 36.91 -14.93
N LEU A 479 0.20 36.33 -13.94
CA LEU A 479 1.61 36.61 -13.68
C LEU A 479 2.54 35.88 -14.67
N GLU A 480 3.71 36.46 -14.92
CA GLU A 480 4.75 35.78 -15.70
C GLU A 480 5.39 34.64 -14.89
N GLN A 481 6.08 33.72 -15.58
CA GLN A 481 6.68 32.53 -14.96
C GLN A 481 7.62 32.86 -13.78
N GLY A 482 8.37 33.98 -13.86
CA GLY A 482 9.28 34.44 -12.81
C GLY A 482 8.57 35.04 -11.58
N GLU A 483 7.29 35.35 -11.71
CA GLU A 483 6.45 35.95 -10.67
C GLU A 483 5.40 34.96 -10.11
N TYR A 484 5.32 33.77 -10.70
CA TYR A 484 4.33 32.76 -10.34
C TYR A 484 4.41 32.38 -8.85
N GLU A 485 3.25 32.33 -8.18
CA GLU A 485 3.07 32.12 -6.73
C GLU A 485 3.64 33.20 -5.80
N LEU A 486 4.14 34.31 -6.35
CA LEU A 486 4.42 35.51 -5.55
C LEU A 486 3.11 36.23 -5.20
N PHE A 487 2.24 36.44 -6.17
CA PHE A 487 0.90 37.02 -6.01
C PHE A 487 -0.11 36.29 -6.89
N ASP A 488 -1.37 36.72 -6.90
CA ASP A 488 -2.42 36.02 -7.63
C ASP A 488 -2.72 36.68 -8.98
N ALA A 489 -2.66 38.03 -9.05
CA ALA A 489 -2.87 38.76 -10.29
C ALA A 489 -2.12 40.10 -10.31
N ARG A 490 -1.86 40.61 -11.52
CA ARG A 490 -1.40 41.98 -11.77
C ARG A 490 -2.56 42.82 -12.28
N VAL A 491 -2.82 43.99 -11.66
CA VAL A 491 -3.93 44.90 -12.04
C VAL A 491 -3.45 46.22 -12.66
N SER A 492 -2.18 46.57 -12.47
CA SER A 492 -1.47 47.61 -13.23
C SER A 492 0.03 47.29 -13.28
N GLU A 493 0.84 48.08 -13.99
CA GLU A 493 2.30 47.88 -14.03
C GLU A 493 2.97 47.98 -12.64
N ARG A 494 2.32 48.63 -11.66
CA ARG A 494 2.88 48.88 -10.32
C ARG A 494 2.07 48.25 -9.18
N LEU A 495 0.95 47.59 -9.48
CA LEU A 495 0.00 47.10 -8.48
C LEU A 495 -0.38 45.64 -8.70
N TYR A 496 -0.16 44.85 -7.65
CA TYR A 496 -0.44 43.42 -7.61
C TYR A 496 -1.56 43.14 -6.60
N VAL A 497 -2.27 42.04 -6.80
CA VAL A 497 -3.36 41.58 -5.94
C VAL A 497 -3.05 40.19 -5.41
N ASP A 498 -3.30 39.99 -4.12
CA ASP A 498 -3.21 38.72 -3.42
C ASP A 498 -4.55 38.49 -2.70
N PHE A 499 -5.34 37.59 -3.25
CA PHE A 499 -6.63 37.18 -2.71
C PHE A 499 -6.43 36.29 -1.50
N LYS A 500 -7.35 36.47 -0.54
CA LYS A 500 -7.36 35.69 0.69
C LYS A 500 -8.77 35.21 0.98
N PHE A 501 -8.88 33.94 1.34
CA PHE A 501 -10.14 33.34 1.76
C PHE A 501 -10.13 33.17 3.28
N TRP A 502 -10.25 34.28 4.02
CA TRP A 502 -10.28 34.26 5.48
C TRP A 502 -11.72 34.24 5.98
N GLY A 503 -12.09 33.18 6.69
CA GLY A 503 -13.32 33.18 7.50
C GLY A 503 -13.15 33.99 8.79
N ALA A 504 -14.25 34.23 9.51
CA ALA A 504 -14.27 34.97 10.78
C ALA A 504 -13.35 34.39 11.89
N HIS A 505 -12.80 33.19 11.70
CA HIS A 505 -12.00 32.44 12.69
C HIS A 505 -10.51 32.31 12.35
N THR A 506 -10.04 32.82 11.20
CA THR A 506 -8.63 32.69 10.79
C THR A 506 -7.84 33.96 11.15
N ARG A 507 -7.50 34.15 12.42
CA ARG A 507 -6.56 35.21 12.83
C ARG A 507 -5.13 34.70 12.75
N VAL A 508 -4.46 34.88 11.61
CA VAL A 508 -3.00 34.89 11.62
C VAL A 508 -2.53 36.23 12.17
N ALA A 509 -1.46 36.24 12.98
CA ALA A 509 -0.86 37.49 13.45
C ALA A 509 -0.49 38.36 12.24
N ALA A 510 -1.12 39.55 12.14
CA ALA A 510 -0.96 40.47 11.02
C ALA A 510 0.52 40.78 10.70
N GLN A 511 1.39 40.77 11.72
CA GLN A 511 2.81 41.06 11.56
C GLN A 511 3.56 40.01 10.72
N GLU A 512 3.38 38.71 11.01
CA GLU A 512 4.08 37.64 10.28
C GLU A 512 3.61 37.55 8.82
N GLN A 513 2.34 37.84 8.56
CA GLN A 513 1.79 37.87 7.21
C GLN A 513 2.37 39.05 6.42
N LYS A 514 2.40 40.25 7.00
CA LYS A 514 3.01 41.42 6.36
C LYS A 514 4.48 41.19 6.04
N GLU A 515 5.25 40.54 6.91
CA GLU A 515 6.64 40.18 6.61
C GLU A 515 6.78 39.22 5.41
N LYS A 516 5.90 38.23 5.26
CA LYS A 516 5.89 37.34 4.09
C LYS A 516 5.57 38.11 2.81
N ILE A 517 4.58 38.99 2.85
CA ILE A 517 4.20 39.82 1.70
C ILE A 517 5.34 40.78 1.34
N ARG A 518 6.02 41.40 2.31
CA ARG A 518 7.21 42.24 2.04
C ARG A 518 8.32 41.47 1.34
N ARG A 519 8.56 40.21 1.72
CA ARG A 519 9.55 39.35 1.03
C ARG A 519 9.13 39.07 -0.42
N LYS A 520 7.85 38.77 -0.66
CA LYS A 520 7.31 38.59 -2.01
C LYS A 520 7.45 39.87 -2.85
N MET A 521 7.13 41.04 -2.27
CA MET A 521 7.30 42.34 -2.92
C MET A 521 8.76 42.60 -3.31
N ALA A 522 9.72 42.32 -2.41
CA ALA A 522 11.14 42.47 -2.70
C ALA A 522 11.62 41.52 -3.81
N GLN A 523 11.10 40.29 -3.85
CA GLN A 523 11.42 39.30 -4.88
C GLN A 523 10.86 39.68 -6.25
N ALA A 524 9.62 40.17 -6.29
CA ALA A 524 8.95 40.61 -7.51
C ALA A 524 9.35 42.04 -7.94
N ASN A 525 10.15 42.75 -7.14
CA ASN A 525 10.45 44.17 -7.31
C ASN A 525 9.18 45.05 -7.42
N VAL A 526 8.17 44.75 -6.59
CA VAL A 526 6.86 45.39 -6.56
C VAL A 526 6.77 46.40 -5.42
N GLN A 527 6.21 47.58 -5.70
CA GLN A 527 6.08 48.66 -4.73
C GLN A 527 4.72 48.68 -4.02
N ARG A 528 3.66 48.13 -4.64
CA ARG A 528 2.31 48.16 -4.07
C ARG A 528 1.56 46.85 -4.25
N VAL A 529 0.87 46.43 -3.19
CA VAL A 529 0.08 45.20 -3.17
C VAL A 529 -1.25 45.43 -2.46
N LEU A 530 -2.34 44.96 -3.08
CA LEU A 530 -3.64 44.82 -2.43
C LEU A 530 -3.78 43.40 -1.88
N ILE A 531 -3.94 43.27 -0.57
CA ILE A 531 -4.37 42.01 0.05
C ILE A 531 -5.89 42.05 0.13
N VAL A 532 -6.56 41.22 -0.67
CA VAL A 532 -8.01 41.28 -0.85
C VAL A 532 -8.66 40.07 -0.23
N ASN A 533 -9.26 40.25 0.94
CA ASN A 533 -10.07 39.20 1.53
C ASN A 533 -11.38 39.06 0.73
N ILE A 534 -11.77 37.83 0.39
CA ILE A 534 -12.97 37.59 -0.42
C ILE A 534 -14.22 37.84 0.43
N VAL A 535 -14.30 37.18 1.60
CA VAL A 535 -15.47 37.26 2.48
C VAL A 535 -15.23 38.25 3.60
N SER A 536 -16.08 39.27 3.70
CA SER A 536 -16.01 40.25 4.78
C SER A 536 -16.21 39.60 6.16
N PRO A 537 -15.41 39.98 7.18
CA PRO A 537 -15.66 39.56 8.56
C PRO A 537 -16.92 40.22 9.17
N GLY A 538 -17.60 41.09 8.42
CA GLY A 538 -18.72 41.91 8.87
C GLY A 538 -18.28 43.29 9.37
N GLY A 539 -19.26 44.17 9.64
CA GLY A 539 -19.01 45.56 10.05
C GLY A 539 -18.97 46.55 8.87
N ARG A 540 -18.57 47.79 9.16
CA ARG A 540 -18.42 48.83 8.13
C ARG A 540 -17.18 48.54 7.30
N PHE A 541 -17.27 48.72 5.99
CA PHE A 541 -16.11 48.63 5.10
C PHE A 541 -15.09 49.73 5.46
N GLU A 542 -13.91 49.31 5.91
CA GLU A 542 -12.78 50.19 6.21
C GLU A 542 -11.49 49.51 5.71
N PRO A 543 -10.83 50.04 4.67
CA PRO A 543 -9.54 49.51 4.20
C PRO A 543 -8.46 49.81 5.25
N ILE A 544 -7.48 48.92 5.37
CA ILE A 544 -6.36 49.09 6.30
C ILE A 544 -5.12 49.46 5.48
N PRO A 545 -4.79 50.76 5.35
CA PRO A 545 -3.57 51.18 4.67
C PRO A 545 -2.35 50.82 5.52
N GLY A 546 -1.30 50.33 4.87
CA GLY A 546 0.04 50.18 5.44
C GLY A 546 1.01 51.21 4.84
N ASP A 547 1.95 51.69 5.66
CA ASP A 547 2.97 52.67 5.26
C ASP A 547 4.02 52.10 4.28
N ASP A 548 3.97 50.79 4.02
CA ASP A 548 4.92 50.00 3.24
C ASP A 548 4.41 49.64 1.84
N GLY A 549 3.34 50.29 1.37
CA GLY A 549 2.72 50.02 0.07
C GLY A 549 1.78 48.80 0.07
N ILE A 550 1.53 48.20 1.23
CA ILE A 550 0.56 47.11 1.40
C ILE A 550 -0.76 47.70 1.87
N VAL A 551 -1.86 47.38 1.19
CA VAL A 551 -3.21 47.79 1.59
C VAL A 551 -4.11 46.57 1.72
N GLU A 552 -4.78 46.44 2.86
CA GLU A 552 -5.71 45.34 3.09
C GLU A 552 -7.15 45.80 2.81
N VAL A 553 -7.83 45.05 1.93
CA VAL A 553 -9.26 45.19 1.65
C VAL A 553 -10.00 44.13 2.49
N PRO A 554 -10.86 44.53 3.44
CA PRO A 554 -11.41 43.63 4.46
C PRO A 554 -12.38 42.57 3.90
N GLY A 555 -12.94 42.78 2.71
CA GLY A 555 -13.92 41.89 2.09
C GLY A 555 -14.37 42.41 0.73
N LEU A 556 -14.55 41.53 -0.27
CA LEU A 556 -15.25 41.85 -1.52
C LEU A 556 -16.75 41.57 -1.44
N VAL A 557 -17.15 40.57 -0.65
CA VAL A 557 -18.54 40.15 -0.50
C VAL A 557 -18.96 40.10 0.95
N ASP A 558 -20.23 40.40 1.18
CA ASP A 558 -20.93 40.02 2.42
C ASP A 558 -21.73 38.76 2.12
N ALA A 559 -21.13 37.60 2.45
CA ALA A 559 -21.72 36.30 2.20
C ALA A 559 -23.08 36.14 2.92
N ARG A 560 -23.22 36.68 4.14
CA ARG A 560 -24.48 36.59 4.90
C ARG A 560 -25.63 37.31 4.23
N ARG A 561 -25.33 38.41 3.54
CA ARG A 561 -26.30 39.21 2.80
C ARG A 561 -26.42 38.79 1.33
N GLY A 562 -25.56 37.92 0.84
CA GLY A 562 -25.52 37.53 -0.58
C GLY A 562 -25.23 38.71 -1.51
N ILE A 563 -24.36 39.66 -1.11
CA ILE A 563 -24.06 40.86 -1.90
C ILE A 563 -22.56 41.10 -2.09
N ILE A 564 -22.23 41.77 -3.20
CA ILE A 564 -20.91 42.36 -3.43
C ILE A 564 -20.85 43.73 -2.74
N LEU A 565 -19.76 44.00 -2.02
CA LEU A 565 -19.54 45.25 -1.31
C LEU A 565 -19.11 46.35 -2.28
N GLN A 566 -20.07 47.17 -2.73
CA GLN A 566 -19.80 48.32 -3.61
C GLN A 566 -18.70 49.26 -3.08
N PRO A 567 -18.62 49.58 -1.77
CA PRO A 567 -17.51 50.40 -1.25
C PRO A 567 -16.14 49.78 -1.48
N ALA A 568 -16.02 48.44 -1.45
CA ALA A 568 -14.77 47.74 -1.72
C ALA A 568 -14.37 47.87 -3.19
N ILE A 569 -15.32 47.69 -4.10
CA ILE A 569 -15.10 47.84 -5.55
C ILE A 569 -14.67 49.27 -5.88
N GLN A 570 -15.37 50.26 -5.34
CA GLN A 570 -15.05 51.69 -5.53
C GLN A 570 -13.66 52.03 -5.02
N PHE A 571 -13.31 51.52 -3.83
CA PHE A 571 -11.98 51.70 -3.26
C PHE A 571 -10.88 51.10 -4.14
N ILE A 572 -11.03 49.83 -4.55
CA ILE A 572 -10.03 49.16 -5.39
C ILE A 572 -9.89 49.88 -6.73
N HIS A 573 -11.01 50.25 -7.37
CA HIS A 573 -10.98 50.98 -8.64
C HIS A 573 -10.29 52.34 -8.51
N HIS A 574 -10.56 53.08 -7.43
CA HIS A 574 -9.89 54.35 -7.16
C HIS A 574 -8.39 54.16 -6.91
N TYR A 575 -8.02 53.17 -6.10
CA TYR A 575 -6.63 52.85 -5.79
C TYR A 575 -5.85 52.40 -7.03
N ILE A 576 -6.47 51.58 -7.90
CA ILE A 576 -5.88 51.22 -9.20
C ILE A 576 -5.70 52.48 -10.04
N SER A 577 -6.69 53.38 -10.11
CA SER A 577 -6.59 54.61 -10.92
C SER A 577 -5.51 55.58 -10.41
N GLU A 578 -5.31 55.65 -9.10
CA GLU A 578 -4.28 56.49 -8.47
C GLU A 578 -2.85 55.97 -8.74
N TYR A 579 -2.71 54.65 -8.92
CA TYR A 579 -1.41 53.97 -8.99
C TYR A 579 -1.23 53.09 -10.26
N ALA A 580 -2.06 53.28 -11.27
CA ALA A 580 -1.86 52.79 -12.63
C ALA A 580 -0.74 53.59 -13.31
#